data_AF-A0A8B3DT48-F1
#
_entry.id   AF-A0A8B3DT48-F1
#
_cell.length_a   1.000
_cell.length_b   1.000
_cell.length_c   1.000
_cell.angle_alpha   90.00
_cell.angle_beta   90.00
_cell.angle_gamma   90.00
#
_symmetry.space_group_name_H-M   'P 1'
#
loop_
_entity.id
_entity.type
_entity.pdbx_description
1 polymer ?
#
loop_
_entity_poly.entity_id
_entity_poly.type
_entity_poly.pdbx_seq_one_letter_code
_entity_poly.pdbx_strand_id
1 'polypeptide(L)'
;MLGMKEKLELTSQLNNVTRQLKSGELGMMERLQLSGERNSILAKLKAKPKPVEPPADTVETPEPELEPEQVESGKPKTHRYNSNIGSKVKAGDEILNAKMDTWTKKYKAENALNAADLQGLAIAVGSDEFGWRIKVIDQLPEGTVLEVFENQKTVGGLDTWVYSVKVKDGNGEADTKLLQVAKAFESGAHVVGDAVEMSVFNIEQMARDKGFKLDLSNLSADGRAGFDSELEDKPEQIESELIAKFKAGDFNNTKPAEFVEIMRDVHTDGLPLDDVKQGAISWFGANPNLIADKAA
;
A
#
# COMPACT_ATOMS: atom_id res chain seq x y z
N MET A 1 27.87 -34.55 42.05
CA MET A 1 27.67 -33.07 41.99
C MET A 1 29.05 -32.44 41.91
N LEU A 2 29.24 -31.40 41.09
CA LEU A 2 30.54 -30.72 40.97
C LEU A 2 30.91 -30.03 42.29
N GLY A 3 32.18 -30.11 42.68
CA GLY A 3 32.69 -29.40 43.86
C GLY A 3 32.72 -27.88 43.63
N MET A 4 32.64 -27.08 44.69
CA MET A 4 32.57 -25.61 44.59
C MET A 4 33.79 -25.00 43.89
N LYS A 5 34.99 -25.57 44.11
CA LYS A 5 36.23 -25.16 43.43
C LYS A 5 36.18 -25.44 41.93
N GLU A 6 35.69 -26.62 41.55
CA GLU A 6 35.57 -27.06 40.15
C GLU A 6 34.53 -26.23 39.39
N LYS A 7 33.43 -25.85 40.05
CA LYS A 7 32.41 -24.96 39.48
C LYS A 7 32.96 -23.54 39.22
N LEU A 8 33.79 -23.01 40.13
CA LEU A 8 34.42 -21.70 39.97
C LEU A 8 35.44 -21.70 38.82
N GLU A 9 36.23 -22.78 38.70
CA GLU A 9 37.19 -22.95 37.62
C GLU A 9 36.51 -23.05 36.25
N LEU A 10 35.45 -23.86 36.13
CA LEU A 10 34.65 -23.95 34.91
C LEU A 10 33.95 -22.63 34.55
N THR A 11 33.54 -21.83 35.56
CA THR A 11 32.95 -20.51 35.32
C THR A 11 33.99 -19.50 34.82
N SER A 12 35.20 -19.55 35.35
CA SER A 12 36.33 -18.72 34.87
C SER A 12 36.68 -19.06 33.41
N GLN A 13 36.79 -20.36 33.09
CA GLN A 13 37.04 -20.83 31.72
C GLN A 13 35.93 -20.41 30.75
N LEU A 14 34.66 -20.52 31.16
CA LEU A 14 33.52 -20.09 30.36
C LEU A 14 33.58 -18.59 30.03
N ASN A 15 33.95 -17.75 31.00
CA ASN A 15 34.06 -16.30 30.79
C ASN A 15 35.20 -15.95 29.85
N ASN A 16 36.34 -16.64 29.94
CA ASN A 16 37.47 -16.42 29.06
C ASN A 16 37.13 -16.77 27.59
N VAL A 17 36.58 -17.98 27.36
CA VAL A 17 36.15 -18.43 26.02
C VAL A 17 35.07 -17.51 25.44
N THR A 18 34.12 -17.07 26.26
CA THR A 18 33.07 -16.13 25.83
C THR A 18 33.66 -14.77 25.45
N ARG A 19 34.69 -14.30 26.15
CA ARG A 19 35.37 -13.03 25.84
C ARG A 19 36.14 -13.14 24.53
N GLN A 20 36.84 -14.25 24.30
CA GLN A 20 37.56 -14.51 23.06
C GLN A 20 36.60 -14.57 21.86
N LEU A 21 35.48 -15.29 21.96
CA LEU A 21 34.44 -15.34 20.92
C LEU A 21 33.84 -13.95 20.58
N LYS A 22 33.81 -13.02 21.54
CA LYS A 22 33.32 -11.65 21.34
C LYS A 22 34.35 -10.66 20.80
N SER A 23 35.64 -10.97 20.92
CA SER A 23 36.72 -10.05 20.55
C SER A 23 36.82 -9.76 19.05
N GLY A 24 36.15 -10.55 18.20
CA GLY A 24 36.10 -10.32 16.76
C GLY A 24 37.35 -10.75 15.99
N GLU A 25 38.49 -10.92 16.67
CA GLU A 25 39.83 -11.18 16.11
C GLU A 25 40.07 -12.63 15.66
N LEU A 26 39.14 -13.55 15.93
CA LEU A 26 39.30 -14.99 15.65
C LEU A 26 38.79 -15.39 14.27
N GLY A 27 39.53 -16.26 13.59
CA GLY A 27 39.13 -16.90 12.34
C GLY A 27 37.96 -17.86 12.51
N MET A 28 37.24 -18.16 11.42
CA MET A 28 36.01 -18.97 11.44
C MET A 28 36.21 -20.36 12.08
N MET A 29 37.33 -21.03 11.80
CA MET A 29 37.67 -22.33 12.39
C MET A 29 37.94 -22.26 13.89
N GLU A 30 38.63 -21.22 14.34
CA GLU A 30 38.93 -21.01 15.76
C GLU A 30 37.65 -20.69 16.55
N ARG A 31 36.74 -19.91 15.95
CA ARG A 31 35.41 -19.65 16.53
C ARG A 31 34.59 -20.91 16.69
N LEU A 32 34.64 -21.83 15.72
CA LEU A 32 33.91 -23.09 15.81
C LEU A 32 34.46 -23.99 16.93
N GLN A 33 35.79 -24.09 17.04
CA GLN A 33 36.45 -24.82 18.13
C GLN A 33 36.09 -24.25 19.50
N LEU A 34 36.24 -22.93 19.68
CA LEU A 34 35.91 -22.24 20.95
C LEU A 34 34.41 -22.30 21.28
N SER A 35 33.53 -22.33 20.27
CA SER A 35 32.09 -22.57 20.48
C SER A 35 31.81 -23.99 20.97
N GLY A 36 32.53 -24.99 20.42
CA GLY A 36 32.49 -26.37 20.91
C GLY A 36 32.97 -26.49 22.36
N GLU A 37 34.08 -25.84 22.70
CA GLU A 37 34.61 -25.79 24.07
C GLU A 37 33.64 -25.11 25.05
N ARG A 38 33.05 -23.98 24.65
CA ARG A 38 32.01 -23.28 25.42
C ARG A 38 30.84 -24.21 25.74
N ASN A 39 30.37 -24.96 24.75
CA ASN A 39 29.25 -25.89 24.92
C ASN A 39 29.61 -27.07 25.82
N SER A 40 30.85 -27.59 25.73
CA SER A 40 31.37 -28.62 26.63
C SER A 40 31.43 -28.13 28.08
N ILE A 41 31.89 -26.90 28.32
CA ILE A 41 31.94 -26.29 29.65
C ILE A 41 30.53 -26.05 30.21
N LEU A 42 29.59 -25.56 29.39
CA LEU A 42 28.19 -25.37 29.79
C LEU A 42 27.48 -26.69 30.13
N ALA A 43 27.74 -27.74 29.36
CA ALA A 43 27.25 -29.08 29.62
C ALA A 43 27.77 -29.61 30.97
N LYS A 44 29.08 -29.44 31.26
CA LYS A 44 29.65 -29.78 32.58
C LYS A 44 29.01 -28.97 33.70
N LEU A 45 28.79 -27.67 33.50
CA LEU A 45 28.13 -26.79 34.48
C LEU A 45 26.62 -27.04 34.64
N LYS A 46 26.02 -27.97 33.88
CA LYS A 46 24.57 -28.22 33.79
C LYS A 46 23.74 -26.96 33.44
N ALA A 47 24.37 -25.96 32.83
CA ALA A 47 23.68 -24.79 32.32
C ALA A 47 23.19 -25.09 30.91
N LYS A 48 21.90 -24.87 30.62
CA LYS A 48 21.36 -25.04 29.26
C LYS A 48 22.13 -24.10 28.31
N PRO A 49 22.85 -24.62 27.30
CA PRO A 49 23.63 -23.78 26.42
C PRO A 49 22.68 -22.93 25.56
N LYS A 50 22.95 -21.63 25.48
CA LYS A 50 22.30 -20.74 24.51
C LYS A 50 23.14 -20.78 23.22
N PRO A 51 22.58 -21.21 22.07
CA PRO A 51 23.31 -21.29 20.81
C PRO A 51 23.90 -19.93 20.44
N VAL A 52 25.13 -19.91 19.95
CA VAL A 52 25.71 -18.76 19.26
C VAL A 52 25.81 -19.19 17.81
N GLU A 53 24.98 -18.57 16.96
CA GLU A 53 24.95 -18.84 15.53
C GLU A 53 26.21 -18.23 14.84
N PRO A 54 26.91 -19.01 13.99
CA PRO A 54 27.93 -18.49 13.07
C PRO A 54 27.29 -17.74 11.88
N PRO A 55 28.04 -16.92 11.13
CA PRO A 55 27.49 -16.12 10.03
C PRO A 55 26.92 -17.01 8.93
N ALA A 56 25.71 -16.69 8.48
CA ALA A 56 24.96 -17.44 7.48
C ALA A 56 25.49 -17.15 6.06
N ASP A 57 26.04 -18.17 5.43
CA ASP A 57 25.99 -18.35 3.98
C ASP A 57 25.52 -19.78 3.70
N THR A 58 24.44 -19.88 2.90
CA THR A 58 23.90 -21.06 2.20
C THR A 58 23.47 -22.30 3.02
N VAL A 59 22.16 -22.61 2.96
CA VAL A 59 21.52 -23.83 2.39
C VAL A 59 20.13 -24.06 3.02
N GLU A 60 19.14 -24.24 2.16
CA GLU A 60 17.73 -24.55 2.40
C GLU A 60 17.49 -25.85 3.20
N THR A 61 16.58 -25.86 4.19
CA THR A 61 15.77 -27.03 4.60
C THR A 61 14.62 -26.61 5.56
N PRO A 62 13.54 -27.41 5.73
CA PRO A 62 12.16 -27.02 5.46
C PRO A 62 11.37 -26.54 6.69
N GLU A 63 10.25 -25.90 6.37
CA GLU A 63 9.22 -25.33 7.23
C GLU A 63 8.66 -26.34 8.26
N PRO A 64 8.59 -26.01 9.57
CA PRO A 64 7.74 -26.76 10.50
C PRO A 64 6.29 -26.32 10.35
N GLU A 65 5.41 -27.31 10.10
CA GLU A 65 3.95 -27.15 10.07
C GLU A 65 3.40 -26.48 11.34
N LEU A 66 2.40 -25.63 11.11
CA LEU A 66 1.69 -24.80 12.08
C LEU A 66 0.88 -25.61 13.09
N GLU A 67 1.05 -25.31 14.39
CA GLU A 67 -0.04 -25.51 15.35
C GLU A 67 -1.03 -24.32 15.26
N PRO A 68 -2.35 -24.56 15.26
CA PRO A 68 -3.34 -23.49 15.13
C PRO A 68 -3.53 -22.76 16.46
N GLU A 69 -2.97 -21.55 16.58
CA GLU A 69 -3.32 -20.65 17.69
C GLU A 69 -4.75 -20.11 17.53
N GLN A 70 -5.50 -20.23 18.62
CA GLN A 70 -6.90 -19.91 18.73
C GLN A 70 -7.17 -18.41 18.49
N VAL A 71 -8.18 -18.15 17.65
CA VAL A 71 -8.69 -16.82 17.33
C VAL A 71 -9.49 -16.28 18.52
N GLU A 72 -8.87 -15.52 19.43
CA GLU A 72 -9.62 -14.59 20.30
C GLU A 72 -10.07 -13.40 19.44
N SER A 73 -11.38 -13.30 19.21
CA SER A 73 -11.95 -12.21 18.41
C SER A 73 -11.77 -10.86 19.10
N GLY A 74 -11.21 -9.89 18.36
CA GLY A 74 -11.23 -8.47 18.74
C GLY A 74 -9.89 -7.84 19.15
N LYS A 75 -8.77 -8.58 19.20
CA LYS A 75 -7.43 -7.99 19.40
C LYS A 75 -6.65 -7.99 18.08
N PRO A 76 -5.89 -6.92 17.77
CA PRO A 76 -5.06 -6.86 16.56
C PRO A 76 -4.05 -8.00 16.56
N LYS A 77 -3.89 -8.67 15.41
CA LYS A 77 -2.99 -9.81 15.30
C LYS A 77 -1.55 -9.31 15.33
N THR A 78 -0.76 -9.85 16.24
CA THR A 78 0.63 -9.46 16.41
C THR A 78 1.56 -10.35 15.59
N HIS A 79 2.38 -9.74 14.73
CA HIS A 79 3.34 -10.44 13.88
C HIS A 79 4.77 -10.11 14.28
N ARG A 80 5.70 -11.05 14.08
CA ARG A 80 7.14 -10.83 14.28
C ARG A 80 7.79 -10.41 12.95
N TYR A 81 8.57 -9.35 12.97
CA TYR A 81 9.24 -8.83 11.77
C TYR A 81 10.02 -9.90 10.98
N ASN A 82 9.82 -9.94 9.67
CA ASN A 82 10.64 -10.65 8.69
C ASN A 82 10.59 -9.90 7.33
N SER A 83 11.50 -10.19 6.41
CA SER A 83 11.61 -9.50 5.11
C SER A 83 10.42 -9.69 4.18
N ASN A 84 9.52 -10.63 4.44
CA ASN A 84 8.37 -10.97 3.59
C ASN A 84 7.03 -10.66 4.27
N ILE A 85 7.05 -9.85 5.33
CA ILE A 85 5.90 -9.63 6.20
C ILE A 85 4.78 -8.84 5.50
N GLY A 86 5.10 -8.02 4.49
CA GLY A 86 4.12 -7.30 3.68
C GLY A 86 3.02 -8.18 3.10
N SER A 87 3.38 -9.38 2.63
CA SER A 87 2.42 -10.37 2.08
C SER A 87 1.54 -11.07 3.14
N LYS A 88 1.84 -10.91 4.43
CA LYS A 88 1.24 -11.69 5.53
C LYS A 88 0.40 -10.85 6.51
N VAL A 89 0.50 -9.53 6.43
CA VAL A 89 -0.19 -8.62 7.35
C VAL A 89 -1.44 -8.05 6.70
N LYS A 90 -2.46 -7.81 7.52
CA LYS A 90 -3.73 -7.19 7.13
C LYS A 90 -3.89 -5.84 7.81
N ALA A 91 -4.79 -5.02 7.28
CA ALA A 91 -5.24 -3.79 7.93
C ALA A 91 -5.60 -4.05 9.41
N GLY A 92 -5.09 -3.20 10.30
CA GLY A 92 -5.27 -3.33 11.74
C GLY A 92 -4.29 -4.26 12.47
N ASP A 93 -3.43 -5.00 11.75
CA ASP A 93 -2.41 -5.83 12.38
C ASP A 93 -1.29 -4.98 13.02
N GLU A 94 -0.64 -5.54 14.05
CA GLU A 94 0.53 -4.95 14.70
C GLU A 94 1.77 -5.79 14.43
N ILE A 95 2.89 -5.14 14.12
CA ILE A 95 4.17 -5.81 13.94
C ILE A 95 5.09 -5.43 15.10
N LEU A 96 5.55 -6.44 15.82
CA LEU A 96 6.50 -6.33 16.91
C LEU A 96 7.90 -6.78 16.48
N ASN A 97 8.90 -6.16 17.12
CA ASN A 97 10.29 -6.62 17.11
C ASN A 97 11.00 -6.47 15.75
N ALA A 98 10.81 -5.33 15.08
CA ALA A 98 11.76 -4.89 14.06
C ALA A 98 13.09 -4.55 14.76
N LYS A 99 13.97 -5.55 14.91
CA LYS A 99 15.36 -5.36 15.37
C LYS A 99 16.11 -4.50 14.36
N MET A 100 15.97 -3.20 14.52
CA MET A 100 16.64 -2.17 13.72
C MET A 100 17.80 -1.59 14.51
N ASP A 101 18.66 -2.46 14.98
CA ASP A 101 19.75 -2.18 15.93
C ASP A 101 20.78 -1.21 15.32
N THR A 102 20.77 -1.04 14.01
CA THR A 102 21.81 -0.36 13.20
C THR A 102 21.50 1.07 12.74
N TRP A 103 20.28 1.58 12.90
CA TRP A 103 19.89 2.86 12.27
C TRP A 103 19.57 3.98 13.28
N THR A 104 19.53 5.24 12.85
CA THR A 104 19.17 6.39 13.73
C THR A 104 17.64 6.51 13.86
N LYS A 105 17.13 6.94 15.03
CA LYS A 105 15.71 6.76 15.45
C LYS A 105 14.63 7.12 14.43
N LYS A 106 14.78 8.21 13.66
CA LYS A 106 13.78 8.66 12.67
C LYS A 106 13.77 7.77 11.41
N TYR A 107 14.95 7.38 10.93
CA TYR A 107 15.11 6.54 9.73
C TYR A 107 14.77 5.06 9.97
N LYS A 108 14.67 4.62 11.23
CA LYS A 108 14.27 3.24 11.57
C LYS A 108 12.87 2.94 11.04
N ALA A 109 11.87 3.74 11.41
CA ALA A 109 10.48 3.48 11.03
C ALA A 109 10.30 3.40 9.50
N GLU A 110 10.79 4.40 8.77
CA GLU A 110 10.73 4.43 7.31
C GLU A 110 11.48 3.25 6.67
N ASN A 111 12.73 2.97 7.07
CA ASN A 111 13.47 1.86 6.48
C ASN A 111 12.88 0.48 6.80
N ALA A 112 12.24 0.28 7.97
CA ALA A 112 11.52 -0.96 8.23
C ALA A 112 10.25 -1.08 7.38
N LEU A 113 9.54 0.02 7.17
CA LEU A 113 8.40 0.02 6.25
C LEU A 113 8.89 -0.30 4.83
N ASN A 114 9.98 0.29 4.37
CA ASN A 114 10.56 -0.01 3.06
C ASN A 114 11.02 -1.47 2.94
N ALA A 115 11.76 -1.98 3.93
CA ALA A 115 12.29 -3.34 3.92
C ALA A 115 11.20 -4.42 4.08
N ALA A 116 10.05 -4.06 4.63
CA ALA A 116 8.89 -4.92 4.78
C ALA A 116 7.89 -4.79 3.62
N ASP A 117 8.15 -3.92 2.64
CA ASP A 117 7.21 -3.53 1.59
C ASP A 117 5.87 -3.00 2.17
N LEU A 118 5.97 -2.20 3.22
CA LEU A 118 4.87 -1.60 3.99
C LEU A 118 4.82 -0.07 3.87
N GLN A 119 5.56 0.52 2.93
CA GLN A 119 5.43 1.95 2.62
C GLN A 119 3.99 2.28 2.27
N GLY A 120 3.43 3.33 2.87
CA GLY A 120 2.03 3.69 2.63
C GLY A 120 1.00 2.78 3.31
N LEU A 121 1.41 1.66 3.93
CA LEU A 121 0.50 0.63 4.46
C LEU A 121 0.51 0.57 5.99
N ALA A 122 1.55 1.11 6.64
CA ALA A 122 1.67 1.07 8.09
C ALA A 122 2.36 2.34 8.65
N ILE A 123 2.00 2.71 9.88
CA ILE A 123 2.64 3.79 10.64
C ILE A 123 3.44 3.22 11.81
N ALA A 124 4.57 3.85 12.13
CA ALA A 124 5.24 3.61 13.40
C ALA A 124 4.50 4.32 14.53
N VAL A 125 3.99 3.56 15.50
CA VAL A 125 3.17 4.08 16.61
C VAL A 125 4.01 4.44 17.82
N GLY A 126 5.21 3.86 17.94
CA GLY A 126 6.15 4.19 19.00
C GLY A 126 7.22 3.13 19.20
N SER A 127 8.16 3.42 20.09
CA SER A 127 9.20 2.48 20.52
C SER A 127 9.05 2.19 22.01
N ASP A 128 9.09 0.92 22.39
CA ASP A 128 9.21 0.48 23.78
C ASP A 128 10.51 -0.34 23.97
N GLU A 129 10.67 -0.93 25.16
CA GLU A 129 11.83 -1.75 25.50
C GLU A 129 11.97 -3.02 24.63
N PHE A 130 10.94 -3.38 23.86
CA PHE A 130 10.90 -4.54 22.97
C PHE A 130 11.07 -4.17 21.49
N GLY A 131 11.22 -2.88 21.16
CA GLY A 131 11.49 -2.38 19.80
C GLY A 131 10.44 -1.38 19.32
N TRP A 132 10.38 -1.19 18.00
CA TRP A 132 9.33 -0.37 17.38
C TRP A 132 8.05 -1.19 17.20
N ARG A 133 6.92 -0.55 17.51
CA ARG A 133 5.58 -1.00 17.14
C ARG A 133 5.16 -0.33 15.84
N ILE A 134 4.89 -1.14 14.84
CA ILE A 134 4.33 -0.72 13.56
C ILE A 134 2.87 -1.17 13.54
N LYS A 135 1.96 -0.24 13.27
CA LYS A 135 0.54 -0.53 13.09
C LYS A 135 0.20 -0.43 11.62
N VAL A 136 -0.34 -1.49 11.06
CA VAL A 136 -0.87 -1.47 9.70
C VAL A 136 -2.11 -0.58 9.70
N ILE A 137 -2.08 0.45 8.87
CA ILE A 137 -3.15 1.43 8.75
C ILE A 137 -4.37 0.72 8.17
N ASP A 138 -5.56 1.10 8.64
CA ASP A 138 -6.80 0.73 7.94
C ASP A 138 -6.78 1.38 6.56
N GLN A 139 -6.59 0.55 5.53
CA GLN A 139 -6.57 1.02 4.16
C GLN A 139 -7.99 1.40 3.72
N LEU A 140 -8.12 2.55 3.08
CA LEU A 140 -9.28 2.81 2.26
C LEU A 140 -9.32 1.74 1.16
N PRO A 141 -10.50 1.22 0.79
CA PRO A 141 -10.61 0.16 -0.20
C PRO A 141 -10.07 0.63 -1.56
N GLU A 142 -9.54 -0.32 -2.33
CA GLU A 142 -9.21 -0.10 -3.73
C GLU A 142 -10.47 0.40 -4.48
N GLY A 143 -10.29 1.31 -5.42
CA GLY A 143 -11.38 1.98 -6.13
C GLY A 143 -12.02 3.14 -5.36
N THR A 144 -11.55 3.48 -4.16
CA THR A 144 -11.99 4.70 -3.46
C THR A 144 -11.76 5.92 -4.35
N VAL A 145 -12.79 6.75 -4.50
CA VAL A 145 -12.73 8.00 -5.27
C VAL A 145 -12.31 9.15 -4.36
N LEU A 146 -11.25 9.85 -4.75
CA LEU A 146 -10.76 11.04 -4.09
C LEU A 146 -11.12 12.29 -4.89
N GLU A 147 -11.92 13.18 -4.33
CA GLU A 147 -12.13 14.52 -4.88
C GLU A 147 -10.88 15.34 -4.72
N VAL A 148 -10.40 15.93 -5.81
CA VAL A 148 -9.21 16.78 -5.83
C VAL A 148 -9.62 18.24 -5.94
N PHE A 149 -9.08 19.06 -5.04
CA PHE A 149 -9.34 20.50 -4.98
C PHE A 149 -8.05 21.29 -5.21
N GLU A 150 -8.17 22.40 -5.94
CA GLU A 150 -7.13 23.42 -6.07
C GLU A 150 -7.39 24.56 -5.08
N ASN A 151 -6.36 24.94 -4.34
CA ASN A 151 -6.41 26.05 -3.39
C ASN A 151 -5.28 27.03 -3.71
N GLN A 152 -5.62 28.31 -3.79
CA GLN A 152 -4.61 29.36 -3.95
C GLN A 152 -4.07 29.75 -2.57
N LYS A 153 -2.75 29.73 -2.40
CA LYS A 153 -2.06 30.19 -1.19
C LYS A 153 -0.92 31.13 -1.53
N THR A 154 -0.75 32.17 -0.73
CA THR A 154 0.42 33.04 -0.83
C THR A 154 1.54 32.49 0.07
N VAL A 155 2.63 32.02 -0.53
CA VAL A 155 3.81 31.49 0.16
C VAL A 155 5.00 32.38 -0.16
N GLY A 156 5.59 33.01 0.86
CA GLY A 156 6.73 33.91 0.67
C GLY A 156 6.43 35.14 -0.21
N GLY A 157 5.16 35.57 -0.29
CA GLY A 157 4.72 36.67 -1.14
C GLY A 157 4.44 36.30 -2.60
N LEU A 158 4.50 35.01 -2.95
CA LEU A 158 4.12 34.48 -4.26
C LEU A 158 2.82 33.70 -4.13
N ASP A 159 1.88 33.95 -5.04
CA ASP A 159 0.67 33.15 -5.16
C ASP A 159 1.01 31.80 -5.80
N THR A 160 0.74 30.73 -5.07
CA THR A 160 1.02 29.35 -5.43
C THR A 160 -0.25 28.53 -5.33
N TRP A 161 -0.44 27.62 -6.27
CA TRP A 161 -1.51 26.63 -6.20
C TRP A 161 -1.04 25.43 -5.38
N VAL A 162 -1.84 25.05 -4.40
CA VAL A 162 -1.68 23.83 -3.62
C VAL A 162 -2.91 22.96 -3.80
N TYR A 163 -2.74 21.65 -3.63
CA TYR A 163 -3.80 20.68 -3.92
C TYR A 163 -4.17 19.93 -2.65
N SER A 164 -5.45 19.61 -2.53
CA SER A 164 -5.96 18.83 -1.41
C SER A 164 -6.94 17.78 -1.88
N VAL A 165 -7.02 16.67 -1.15
CA VAL A 165 -7.87 15.54 -1.49
C VAL A 165 -8.82 15.19 -0.35
N LYS A 166 -10.02 14.74 -0.71
CA LYS A 166 -11.04 14.25 0.22
C LYS A 166 -11.70 13.00 -0.35
N VAL A 167 -12.22 12.10 0.48
CA VAL A 167 -13.03 10.98 -0.01
C VAL A 167 -14.41 11.50 -0.44
N LYS A 168 -14.81 11.27 -1.70
CA LYS A 168 -16.01 11.84 -2.34
C LYS A 168 -17.31 11.64 -1.55
N ASP A 169 -17.49 10.44 -1.00
CA ASP A 169 -18.63 10.07 -0.15
C ASP A 169 -18.19 9.76 1.29
N GLY A 170 -17.05 10.30 1.69
CA GLY A 170 -16.42 10.05 2.97
C GLY A 170 -17.18 10.65 4.14
N ASN A 171 -17.14 9.94 5.28
CA ASN A 171 -17.41 10.54 6.58
C ASN A 171 -16.07 10.91 7.26
N GLY A 172 -16.13 11.56 8.43
CA GLY A 172 -14.91 11.96 9.15
C GLY A 172 -13.96 10.80 9.53
N GLU A 173 -14.43 9.55 9.55
CA GLU A 173 -13.57 8.37 9.74
C GLU A 173 -12.76 8.07 8.46
N ALA A 174 -13.38 8.16 7.29
CA ALA A 174 -12.71 8.01 6.00
C ALA A 174 -11.62 9.06 5.80
N ASP A 175 -11.88 10.32 6.19
CA ASP A 175 -10.89 11.40 6.09
C ASP A 175 -9.73 11.23 7.08
N THR A 176 -10.00 10.68 8.26
CA THR A 176 -8.94 10.33 9.24
C THR A 176 -8.05 9.20 8.69
N LYS A 177 -8.62 8.21 8.01
CA LYS A 177 -7.87 7.15 7.33
C LYS A 177 -7.07 7.71 6.15
N LEU A 178 -7.68 8.59 5.34
CA LEU A 178 -7.01 9.27 4.24
C LEU A 178 -5.78 10.05 4.72
N LEU A 179 -5.88 10.80 5.83
CA LEU A 179 -4.74 11.52 6.39
C LEU A 179 -3.60 10.57 6.80
N GLN A 180 -3.92 9.40 7.36
CA GLN A 180 -2.90 8.42 7.75
C GLN A 180 -2.18 7.85 6.52
N VAL A 181 -2.93 7.52 5.47
CA VAL A 181 -2.38 7.06 4.18
C VAL A 181 -1.53 8.18 3.56
N ALA A 182 -2.07 9.39 3.46
CA ALA A 182 -1.40 10.55 2.90
C ALA A 182 -0.05 10.84 3.58
N LYS A 183 0.01 10.75 4.92
CA LYS A 183 1.26 10.96 5.69
C LYS A 183 2.36 9.95 5.39
N ALA A 184 2.01 8.80 4.85
CA ALA A 184 2.98 7.78 4.47
C ALA A 184 3.58 8.02 3.07
N PHE A 185 2.93 8.82 2.23
CA PHE A 185 3.50 9.33 0.97
C PHE A 185 4.18 10.68 1.17
N GLU A 186 3.56 11.56 1.97
CA GLU A 186 4.07 12.89 2.26
C GLU A 186 4.01 13.18 3.76
N SER A 187 5.16 13.16 4.44
CA SER A 187 5.21 13.42 5.89
C SER A 187 4.65 14.80 6.29
N GLY A 188 4.61 15.76 5.36
CA GLY A 188 4.03 17.10 5.51
C GLY A 188 2.51 17.17 5.29
N ALA A 189 1.87 16.06 4.90
CA ALA A 189 0.43 16.02 4.67
C ALA A 189 -0.35 16.38 5.94
N HIS A 190 -1.31 17.29 5.80
CA HIS A 190 -2.09 17.82 6.90
C HIS A 190 -3.50 18.17 6.45
N VAL A 191 -4.42 18.25 7.41
CA VAL A 191 -5.81 18.60 7.12
C VAL A 191 -5.95 20.10 6.96
N VAL A 192 -6.61 20.53 5.89
CA VAL A 192 -7.02 21.90 5.59
C VAL A 192 -8.52 21.89 5.33
N GLY A 193 -9.30 22.46 6.24
CA GLY A 193 -10.76 22.32 6.20
C GLY A 193 -11.17 20.87 6.44
N ASP A 194 -11.84 20.27 5.46
CA ASP A 194 -12.27 18.86 5.43
C ASP A 194 -11.47 18.02 4.42
N ALA A 195 -10.38 18.54 3.86
CA ALA A 195 -9.52 17.85 2.91
C ALA A 195 -8.08 17.72 3.44
N VAL A 196 -7.31 16.79 2.85
CA VAL A 196 -5.89 16.58 3.15
C VAL A 196 -5.04 17.24 2.09
N GLU A 197 -4.27 18.25 2.46
CA GLU A 197 -3.34 18.94 1.56
C GLU A 197 -2.04 18.14 1.39
N MET A 198 -1.63 17.98 0.13
CA MET A 198 -0.37 17.34 -0.28
C MET A 198 0.01 17.75 -1.71
N SER A 199 1.25 17.48 -2.10
CA SER A 199 1.73 17.74 -3.46
C SER A 199 1.06 16.84 -4.50
N VAL A 200 0.89 17.37 -5.73
CA VAL A 200 0.33 16.64 -6.88
C VAL A 200 1.03 15.31 -7.11
N PHE A 201 2.37 15.32 -7.08
CA PHE A 201 3.19 14.12 -7.25
C PHE A 201 2.82 13.01 -6.25
N ASN A 202 2.65 13.37 -4.97
CA ASN A 202 2.30 12.40 -3.94
C ASN A 202 0.82 11.98 -3.99
N ILE A 203 -0.08 12.86 -4.45
CA ILE A 203 -1.49 12.48 -4.72
C ILE A 203 -1.54 11.40 -5.81
N GLU A 204 -0.84 11.60 -6.92
CA GLU A 204 -0.81 10.62 -8.01
C GLU A 204 -0.16 9.31 -7.60
N GLN A 205 0.99 9.37 -6.93
CA GLN A 205 1.67 8.17 -6.47
C GLN A 205 0.79 7.39 -5.49
N MET A 206 0.13 8.09 -4.57
CA MET A 206 -0.83 7.48 -3.66
C MET A 206 -2.00 6.83 -4.41
N ALA A 207 -2.55 7.50 -5.42
CA ALA A 207 -3.65 6.96 -6.21
C ALA A 207 -3.24 5.70 -6.98
N ARG A 208 -2.06 5.69 -7.63
CA ARG A 208 -1.51 4.50 -8.31
C ARG A 208 -1.28 3.34 -7.34
N ASP A 209 -0.55 3.60 -6.26
CA ASP A 209 -0.09 2.55 -5.34
C ASP A 209 -1.23 1.96 -4.50
N LYS A 210 -2.33 2.70 -4.32
CA LYS A 210 -3.52 2.24 -3.57
C LYS A 210 -4.71 1.89 -4.46
N GLY A 211 -4.57 2.04 -5.78
CA GLY A 211 -5.66 1.88 -6.74
C GLY A 211 -6.85 2.80 -6.46
N PHE A 212 -6.60 4.02 -5.98
CA PHE A 212 -7.64 5.04 -5.85
C PHE A 212 -7.90 5.69 -7.20
N LYS A 213 -9.13 6.17 -7.40
CA LYS A 213 -9.50 6.99 -8.54
C LYS A 213 -9.52 8.47 -8.12
N LEU A 214 -9.22 9.37 -9.03
CA LEU A 214 -9.17 10.81 -8.77
C LEU A 214 -10.33 11.51 -9.48
N ASP A 215 -11.25 12.10 -8.72
CA ASP A 215 -12.24 13.01 -9.28
C ASP A 215 -11.61 14.41 -9.43
N LEU A 216 -11.29 14.74 -10.67
CA LEU A 216 -10.68 16.01 -11.07
C LEU A 216 -11.71 17.07 -11.49
N SER A 217 -13.01 16.79 -11.33
CA SER A 217 -14.09 17.68 -11.79
C SER A 217 -14.05 19.07 -11.16
N ASN A 218 -13.51 19.19 -9.95
CA ASN A 218 -13.37 20.45 -9.21
C ASN A 218 -12.13 21.28 -9.62
N LEU A 219 -11.27 20.76 -10.49
CA LEU A 219 -10.06 21.47 -10.93
C LEU A 219 -10.31 22.30 -12.20
N SER A 220 -9.58 23.42 -12.30
CA SER A 220 -9.45 24.20 -13.54
C SER A 220 -8.77 23.39 -14.65
N ALA A 221 -8.87 23.83 -15.91
CA ALA A 221 -8.23 23.14 -17.03
C ALA A 221 -6.71 23.02 -16.85
N ASP A 222 -6.06 24.09 -16.37
CA ASP A 222 -4.62 24.11 -16.08
C ASP A 222 -4.29 23.21 -14.89
N GLY A 223 -5.16 23.19 -13.86
CA GLY A 223 -5.01 22.30 -12.71
C GLY A 223 -5.10 20.83 -13.09
N ARG A 224 -6.03 20.45 -13.98
CA ARG A 224 -6.17 19.08 -14.49
C ARG A 224 -4.98 18.62 -15.31
N ALA A 225 -4.33 19.52 -16.05
CA ALA A 225 -3.15 19.18 -16.85
C ALA A 225 -1.95 18.73 -16.00
N GLY A 226 -1.96 19.01 -14.69
CA GLY A 226 -0.98 18.51 -13.73
C GLY A 226 -1.19 17.05 -13.32
N PHE A 227 -2.30 16.42 -13.71
CA PHE A 227 -2.65 15.04 -13.33
C PHE A 227 -2.66 14.08 -14.51
N ASP A 228 -2.26 12.84 -14.26
CA ASP A 228 -2.32 11.74 -15.20
C ASP A 228 -3.78 11.33 -15.49
N SER A 229 -4.17 11.42 -16.76
CA SER A 229 -5.50 11.09 -17.27
C SER A 229 -5.92 9.63 -17.09
N GLU A 230 -4.99 8.73 -16.78
CA GLU A 230 -5.28 7.32 -16.47
C GLU A 230 -5.86 7.13 -15.07
N LEU A 231 -5.61 8.07 -14.16
CA LEU A 231 -6.08 8.02 -12.76
C LEU A 231 -7.41 8.73 -12.55
N GLU A 232 -7.87 9.48 -13.55
CA GLU A 232 -9.14 10.18 -13.48
C GLU A 232 -10.28 9.18 -13.29
N ASP A 233 -11.11 9.40 -12.26
CA ASP A 233 -12.41 8.76 -12.11
C ASP A 233 -13.29 9.26 -13.24
N LYS A 234 -13.09 8.68 -14.42
CA LYS A 234 -14.05 8.77 -15.49
C LYS A 234 -15.29 8.14 -14.89
N PRO A 235 -16.42 8.87 -14.82
CA PRO A 235 -17.65 8.29 -14.31
C PRO A 235 -17.78 6.95 -15.02
N GLU A 236 -17.80 5.86 -14.25
CA GLU A 236 -18.20 4.57 -14.77
C GLU A 236 -19.52 4.88 -15.45
N GLN A 237 -19.49 4.92 -16.78
CA GLN A 237 -20.68 5.17 -17.56
C GLN A 237 -21.53 3.96 -17.21
N ILE A 238 -22.46 4.15 -16.28
CA ILE A 238 -23.66 3.34 -16.19
C ILE A 238 -24.22 3.52 -17.58
N GLU A 239 -23.90 2.57 -18.45
CA GLU A 239 -24.22 2.63 -19.86
C GLU A 239 -25.72 2.88 -19.89
N SER A 240 -26.12 4.09 -20.31
CA SER A 240 -27.52 4.47 -20.18
C SER A 240 -28.33 3.42 -20.91
N GLU A 241 -29.50 3.04 -20.38
CA GLU A 241 -30.31 2.01 -21.02
C GLU A 241 -30.57 2.35 -22.50
N LEU A 242 -30.58 3.64 -22.83
CA LEU A 242 -30.61 4.19 -24.18
C LEU A 242 -29.36 3.81 -25.00
N ILE A 243 -28.14 4.01 -24.47
CA ILE A 243 -26.89 3.60 -25.14
C ILE A 243 -26.86 2.08 -25.37
N ALA A 244 -27.24 1.28 -24.37
CA ALA A 244 -27.27 -0.17 -24.49
C ALA A 244 -28.24 -0.63 -25.60
N LYS A 245 -29.46 -0.08 -25.63
CA LYS A 245 -30.46 -0.33 -26.68
C LYS A 245 -30.00 0.15 -28.06
N PHE A 246 -29.27 1.27 -28.10
CA PHE A 246 -28.72 1.81 -29.35
C PHE A 246 -27.65 0.90 -29.94
N LYS A 247 -26.70 0.43 -29.12
CA LYS A 247 -25.67 -0.54 -29.54
C LYS A 247 -26.27 -1.89 -29.93
N ALA A 248 -27.33 -2.34 -29.25
CA ALA A 248 -28.05 -3.56 -29.60
C ALA A 248 -28.82 -3.46 -30.93
N GLY A 249 -29.01 -2.25 -31.46
CA GLY A 249 -29.78 -2.02 -32.68
C GLY A 249 -31.29 -2.05 -32.47
N ASP A 250 -31.77 -1.89 -31.23
CA ASP A 250 -33.21 -1.93 -30.91
C ASP A 250 -33.99 -0.80 -31.61
N PHE A 251 -33.30 0.28 -31.97
CA PHE A 251 -33.84 1.40 -32.72
C PHE A 251 -33.77 1.23 -34.25
N ASN A 252 -33.33 0.08 -34.77
CA ASN A 252 -33.27 -0.16 -36.21
C ASN A 252 -34.63 -0.06 -36.92
N ASN A 253 -35.75 -0.08 -36.20
CA ASN A 253 -37.10 0.08 -36.76
C ASN A 253 -37.72 1.46 -36.49
N THR A 254 -37.01 2.39 -35.84
CA THR A 254 -37.55 3.74 -35.57
C THR A 254 -37.56 4.60 -36.83
N LYS A 255 -38.48 5.56 -36.90
CA LYS A 255 -38.57 6.49 -38.04
C LYS A 255 -37.34 7.40 -38.10
N PRO A 256 -36.99 7.96 -39.28
CA PRO A 256 -35.78 8.78 -39.43
C PRO A 256 -35.70 9.94 -38.45
N ALA A 257 -36.80 10.68 -38.24
CA ALA A 257 -36.81 11.81 -37.32
C ALA A 257 -36.59 11.40 -35.86
N GLU A 258 -37.16 10.27 -35.44
CA GLU A 258 -36.99 9.72 -34.09
C GLU A 258 -35.57 9.18 -33.90
N PHE A 259 -35.01 8.52 -34.92
CA PHE A 259 -33.65 8.00 -34.87
C PHE A 259 -32.60 9.11 -34.75
N VAL A 260 -32.81 10.25 -35.41
CA VAL A 260 -31.94 11.44 -35.27
C VAL A 260 -31.93 11.98 -33.84
N GLU A 261 -33.10 12.05 -33.19
CA GLU A 261 -33.17 12.46 -31.78
C GLU A 261 -32.43 11.45 -30.88
N ILE A 262 -32.64 10.14 -31.10
CA ILE A 262 -31.93 9.09 -30.36
C ILE A 262 -30.41 9.22 -30.53
N MET A 263 -29.90 9.47 -31.74
CA MET A 263 -28.47 9.68 -31.97
C MET A 263 -27.92 10.90 -31.21
N ARG A 264 -28.69 11.99 -31.15
CA ARG A 264 -28.30 13.18 -30.39
C ARG A 264 -28.27 12.88 -28.89
N ASP A 265 -29.26 12.15 -28.41
CA ASP A 265 -29.44 11.85 -27.00
C ASP A 265 -28.37 10.86 -26.52
N VAL A 266 -28.04 9.79 -27.28
CA VAL A 266 -26.92 8.88 -26.90
C VAL A 266 -25.56 9.57 -26.93
N HIS A 267 -25.35 10.52 -27.84
CA HIS A 267 -24.12 11.32 -27.86
C HIS A 267 -24.04 12.25 -26.65
N THR A 268 -25.18 12.85 -26.27
CA THR A 268 -25.30 13.68 -25.07
C THR A 268 -25.08 12.87 -23.79
N ASP A 269 -25.52 11.61 -23.78
CA ASP A 269 -25.29 10.63 -22.70
C ASP A 269 -23.84 10.08 -22.66
N GLY A 270 -22.96 10.55 -23.54
CA GLY A 270 -21.53 10.25 -23.51
C GLY A 270 -21.08 9.12 -24.44
N LEU A 271 -21.90 8.67 -25.38
CA LEU A 271 -21.46 7.73 -26.42
C LEU A 271 -20.48 8.43 -27.39
N PRO A 272 -19.28 7.86 -27.61
CA PRO A 272 -18.31 8.42 -28.55
C PRO A 272 -18.86 8.52 -29.97
N LEU A 273 -18.43 9.55 -30.69
CA LEU A 273 -18.95 9.89 -32.01
C LEU A 273 -18.73 8.78 -33.06
N ASP A 274 -17.68 7.96 -32.90
CA ASP A 274 -17.43 6.82 -33.78
C ASP A 274 -18.42 5.66 -33.55
N ASP A 275 -18.84 5.43 -32.31
CA ASP A 275 -19.88 4.45 -31.99
C ASP A 275 -21.26 4.91 -32.46
N VAL A 276 -21.54 6.22 -32.35
CA VAL A 276 -22.76 6.83 -32.91
C VAL A 276 -22.83 6.62 -34.42
N LYS A 277 -21.72 6.85 -35.14
CA LYS A 277 -21.64 6.56 -36.59
C LYS A 277 -21.89 5.09 -36.89
N GLN A 278 -21.33 4.18 -36.09
CA GLN A 278 -21.52 2.76 -36.30
C GLN A 278 -22.98 2.34 -36.13
N GLY A 279 -23.67 2.90 -35.12
CA GLY A 279 -25.11 2.72 -34.95
C GLY A 279 -25.93 3.31 -36.11
N ALA A 280 -25.53 4.47 -36.63
CA ALA A 280 -26.17 5.06 -37.81
C ALA A 280 -26.01 4.17 -39.06
N ILE A 281 -24.82 3.61 -39.28
CA ILE A 281 -24.56 2.66 -40.38
C ILE A 281 -25.42 1.41 -40.22
N SER A 282 -25.56 0.86 -39.01
CA SER A 282 -26.46 -0.25 -38.72
C SER A 282 -27.91 0.08 -39.07
N TRP A 283 -28.39 1.24 -38.64
CA TRP A 283 -29.76 1.70 -38.95
C TRP A 283 -29.98 1.88 -40.44
N PHE A 284 -29.02 2.46 -41.17
CA PHE A 284 -29.06 2.56 -42.63
C PHE A 284 -29.07 1.19 -43.30
N GLY A 285 -28.30 0.23 -42.79
CA GLY A 285 -28.30 -1.15 -43.26
C GLY A 285 -29.65 -1.85 -43.07
N ALA A 286 -30.36 -1.54 -41.98
CA ALA A 286 -31.70 -2.06 -41.70
C ALA A 286 -32.81 -1.35 -42.49
N ASN A 287 -32.58 -0.10 -42.92
CA ASN A 287 -33.57 0.73 -43.62
C ASN A 287 -33.09 1.19 -45.02
N PRO A 288 -32.68 0.28 -45.91
CA PRO A 288 -32.12 0.66 -47.21
C PRO A 288 -33.11 1.42 -48.09
N ASN A 289 -34.41 1.17 -47.91
CA ASN A 289 -35.51 1.82 -48.62
C ASN A 289 -35.72 3.28 -48.21
N LEU A 290 -35.22 3.72 -47.05
CA LEU A 290 -35.37 5.11 -46.58
C LEU A 290 -34.21 6.02 -47.03
N ILE A 291 -33.17 5.44 -47.63
CA ILE A 291 -31.99 6.15 -48.14
C ILE A 291 -32.22 6.65 -49.57
N ALA A 292 -33.11 5.97 -50.32
CA ALA A 292 -33.31 6.18 -51.74
C ALA A 292 -34.66 6.87 -52.02
N ASP A 293 -34.80 8.15 -51.67
CA ASP A 293 -35.98 8.93 -52.12
C ASP A 293 -35.65 10.38 -52.53
N LYS A 294 -34.47 10.57 -53.14
CA LYS A 294 -34.17 11.77 -53.96
C LYS A 294 -33.25 11.42 -55.14
N ALA A 295 -33.77 10.64 -56.08
CA ALA A 295 -33.19 10.52 -57.42
C ALA A 295 -34.25 10.20 -58.49
N ALA A 296 -35.43 10.83 -58.39
CA ALA A 296 -36.45 10.87 -59.43
C ALA A 296 -37.06 12.28 -59.50
#